data_AF-A0A916XXT6-F1
#
_entry.id   AF-A0A916XXT6-F1
#
_cell.length_a   1.000
_cell.length_b   1.000
_cell.length_c   1.000
_cell.angle_alpha   90.00
_cell.angle_beta   90.00
_cell.angle_gamma   90.00
#
_symmetry.space_group_name_H-M   'P 1'
#
loop_
_entity.id
_entity.type
_entity.pdbx_description
1 polymer ?
#
loop_
_entity_poly.entity_id
_entity_poly.type
_entity_poly.pdbx_seq_one_letter_code
_entity_poly.pdbx_strand_id
1 'polypeptide(L)' 'MNTETPLDMTVRLLANGCRARLARLLGVNRSTVTGWDNAERRPDGLCGTIPPRYIPAVLNLAEGMGVEIDPASLHPAR' A
#
# COMPACT_ATOMS: atom_id res chain seq x y z
N MET A 1 15.48 8.84 -11.07
CA MET A 1 14.65 9.27 -9.94
C MET A 1 13.73 8.11 -9.62
N ASN A 2 13.92 7.42 -8.48
CA ASN A 2 12.96 6.39 -8.07
C ASN A 2 11.74 7.11 -7.50
N THR A 3 10.66 7.15 -8.28
CA THR A 3 9.38 7.68 -7.83
C THR A 3 8.86 6.79 -6.70
N GLU A 4 8.60 7.36 -5.52
CA GLU A 4 7.97 6.62 -4.41
C GLU A 4 6.62 6.08 -4.90
N THR A 5 6.42 4.76 -4.80
CA THR A 5 5.16 4.14 -5.22
C THR A 5 4.08 4.37 -4.14
N PRO A 6 2.78 4.30 -4.50
CA PRO A 6 1.70 4.36 -3.51
C PRO A 6 1.86 3.34 -2.36
N LEU A 7 2.36 2.15 -2.67
CA LEU A 7 2.67 1.12 -1.68
C LEU A 7 3.81 1.55 -0.77
N ASP A 8 4.91 2.08 -1.32
CA ASP A 8 6.06 2.51 -0.52
C ASP A 8 5.68 3.67 0.40
N MET A 9 4.91 4.65 -0.09
CA MET A 9 4.35 5.73 0.73
C MET A 9 3.48 5.18 1.87
N THR A 10 2.57 4.26 1.56
CA THR A 10 1.68 3.62 2.57
C THR A 10 2.50 2.88 3.63
N VAL A 11 3.52 2.13 3.19
CA VAL A 11 4.41 1.38 4.08
C VAL A 11 5.25 2.32 4.96
N ARG A 12 5.72 3.44 4.42
CA ARG A 12 6.45 4.46 5.16
C ARG A 12 5.56 5.11 6.23
N LEU A 13 4.37 5.57 5.83
CA LEU A 13 3.45 6.31 6.70
C LEU A 13 2.82 5.44 7.80
N LEU A 14 2.35 4.24 7.45
CA LEU A 14 1.55 3.41 8.36
C LEU A 14 2.35 2.30 9.05
N ALA A 15 3.47 1.91 8.46
CA ALA A 15 4.21 0.73 8.87
C ALA A 15 5.70 0.96 9.10
N ASN A 16 6.13 2.23 9.20
CA ASN A 16 7.52 2.64 9.46
C ASN A 16 8.51 1.95 8.51
N GLY A 17 8.18 1.89 7.21
CA GLY A 17 9.02 1.27 6.19
C GLY A 17 8.93 -0.26 6.13
N CYS A 18 8.12 -0.91 6.96
CA CYS A 18 8.09 -2.37 7.06
C CYS A 18 6.81 -3.00 6.45
N ARG A 19 6.96 -3.64 5.28
CA ARG A 19 5.86 -4.37 4.60
C ARG A 19 5.22 -5.47 5.44
N ALA A 20 6.00 -6.14 6.29
CA ALA A 20 5.48 -7.17 7.19
C ALA A 20 4.57 -6.56 8.28
N ARG A 21 4.90 -5.35 8.76
CA ARG A 21 4.07 -4.62 9.70
C ARG A 21 2.77 -4.16 9.02
N LEU A 22 2.84 -3.65 7.79
CA LEU A 22 1.63 -3.32 7.02
C LEU A 22 0.71 -4.54 6.85
N ALA A 23 1.28 -5.69 6.48
CA ALA A 23 0.52 -6.93 6.34
C ALA A 23 -0.19 -7.34 7.64
N ARG A 24 0.51 -7.26 8.78
CA ARG A 24 -0.05 -7.54 10.11
C ARG A 24 -1.19 -6.57 10.46
N LEU A 25 -1.02 -5.29 10.16
CA LEU A 25 -2.00 -4.24 10.40
C LEU A 25 -3.28 -4.44 9.56
N LEU A 26 -3.12 -4.91 8.32
CA LEU A 26 -4.23 -5.23 7.41
C LEU A 26 -4.83 -6.63 7.61
N GLY A 27 -4.28 -7.45 8.52
CA GLY A 27 -4.74 -8.82 8.76
C GLY A 27 -4.50 -9.78 7.58
N VAL A 28 -3.49 -9.51 6.73
CA VAL A 28 -3.16 -10.35 5.57
C VAL A 28 -1.78 -11.00 5.72
N ASN A 29 -1.50 -12.00 4.87
CA ASN A 29 -0.16 -12.59 4.83
C ASN A 29 0.86 -11.56 4.28
N ARG A 30 2.09 -11.58 4.81
CA ARG A 30 3.22 -10.79 4.28
C ARG A 30 3.39 -10.99 2.77
N SER A 31 3.24 -12.21 2.27
CA SER A 31 3.38 -12.53 0.85
C SER A 31 2.32 -11.82 -0.01
N THR A 32 1.16 -11.50 0.55
CA THR A 32 0.13 -10.71 -0.13
C THR A 32 0.63 -9.31 -0.43
N VAL A 33 1.17 -8.60 0.57
CA VAL A 33 1.72 -7.24 0.41
C VAL A 33 2.94 -7.25 -0.51
N THR A 34 3.84 -8.23 -0.38
CA THR A 34 4.97 -8.39 -1.31
C THR A 34 4.51 -8.63 -2.74
N GLY A 35 3.41 -9.35 -2.94
CA GLY A 35 2.83 -9.58 -4.27
C GLY A 35 2.28 -8.32 -4.93
N TRP A 36 2.00 -7.26 -4.19
CA TRP A 36 1.52 -6.00 -4.77
C TRP A 36 2.63 -5.23 -5.52
N ASP A 37 3.88 -5.56 -5.21
CA ASP A 37 5.08 -4.99 -5.81
C ASP A 37 5.71 -5.93 -6.86
N ASN A 38 5.05 -7.04 -7.17
CA ASN A 38 5.52 -8.00 -8.14
C ASN A 38 4.87 -7.72 -9.50
N ALA A 39 5.67 -7.20 -10.44
CA ALA A 39 5.23 -6.88 -11.80
C ALA A 39 4.77 -8.11 -12.61
N GLU A 40 5.28 -9.31 -12.32
CA GLU A 40 4.85 -10.55 -13.00
C GLU A 40 3.47 -11.04 -12.52
N ARG A 41 3.03 -10.62 -11.33
CA ARG A 41 1.77 -11.03 -10.71
C ARG A 41 0.68 -9.95 -10.78
N ARG A 42 1.02 -8.77 -11.27
CA ARG A 42 0.17 -7.59 -11.27
C ARG A 42 -0.06 -7.14 -12.71
N PRO A 43 -1.26 -6.67 -13.05
CA PRO A 43 -1.49 -6.03 -14.34
C PRO A 43 -0.53 -4.87 -14.55
N ASP A 44 -0.19 -4.61 -15.81
CA ASP A 44 0.69 -3.52 -16.20
C ASP A 44 0.24 -2.18 -15.62
N GLY A 45 1.21 -1.40 -15.13
CA GLY A 45 0.95 -0.11 -14.48
C GLY A 45 0.38 -0.19 -13.06
N LEU A 46 0.09 -1.39 -12.53
CA LEU A 46 -0.40 -1.54 -11.15
C LEU A 46 0.68 -1.99 -10.16
N CYS A 47 1.90 -2.28 -10.59
CA CYS A 47 3.00 -2.60 -9.69
C CYS A 47 3.23 -1.47 -8.67
N GLY A 48 3.41 -1.80 -7.39
CA GLY A 48 3.63 -0.81 -6.34
C GLY A 48 2.39 -0.02 -5.92
N THR A 49 1.17 -0.41 -6.31
CA THR A 49 -0.08 0.25 -5.89
C THR A 49 -0.78 -0.46 -4.72
N ILE A 50 -1.83 0.12 -4.14
CA ILE A 50 -2.72 -0.64 -3.23
C ILE A 50 -3.89 -1.22 -4.04
N PRO A 51 -4.17 -2.55 -3.99
CA PRO A 51 -5.34 -3.09 -4.68
C PRO A 51 -6.63 -2.48 -4.11
N PRO A 52 -7.63 -2.16 -4.97
CA PRO A 52 -8.84 -1.43 -4.54
C PRO A 52 -9.57 -2.02 -3.34
N ARG A 53 -9.61 -3.35 -3.23
CA ARG A 53 -10.24 -4.05 -2.10
C ARG A 53 -9.60 -3.76 -0.73
N TYR A 54 -8.35 -3.30 -0.70
CA TYR A 54 -7.63 -2.98 0.54
C TYR A 54 -7.60 -1.47 0.83
N ILE A 55 -8.02 -0.62 -0.10
CA ILE A 55 -8.03 0.85 0.08
C ILE A 55 -8.86 1.25 1.31
N PRO A 56 -10.10 0.76 1.52
CA PRO A 56 -10.87 1.13 2.72
C PRO A 56 -10.17 0.74 4.02
N ALA A 57 -9.53 -0.43 4.05
CA ALA A 57 -8.79 -0.89 5.23
C ALA A 57 -7.55 -0.04 5.51
N VAL A 58 -6.84 0.40 4.46
CA VAL A 58 -5.70 1.31 4.57
C VAL A 58 -6.14 2.69 5.09
N LEU A 59 -7.24 3.24 4.56
CA LEU A 59 -7.75 4.54 4.99
C LEU A 59 -8.24 4.51 6.45
N ASN A 60 -9.01 3.48 6.83
CA ASN A 60 -9.45 3.31 8.22
C ASN A 60 -8.26 3.18 9.19
N LEU A 61 -7.19 2.52 8.74
CA LEU A 61 -5.97 2.39 9.54
C LEU A 61 -5.24 3.72 9.66
N ALA A 62 -5.16 4.49 8.57
CA ALA A 62 -4.56 5.81 8.57
C ALA A 62 -5.30 6.76 9.52
N GLU A 63 -6.64 6.79 9.43
CA GLU A 63 -7.51 7.55 10.33
C GLU A 63 -7.30 7.13 11.79
N GLY A 64 -7.29 5.83 12.08
CA GLY A 64 -7.04 5.31 13.43
C GLY A 64 -5.64 5.62 13.99
N MET A 65 -4.68 5.94 13.12
CA MET A 65 -3.33 6.35 13.48
C MET A 65 -3.14 7.89 13.47
N GLY A 66 -4.19 8.66 13.14
CA GLY A 66 -4.10 10.11 12.99
C GLY A 66 -3.23 10.54 11.80
N VAL A 67 -3.12 9.69 10.77
CA VAL A 67 -2.36 9.94 9.55
C VAL A 67 -3.35 10.27 8.44
N GLU A 68 -3.23 11.45 7.85
CA GLU A 68 -4.00 11.81 6.66
C GLU A 68 -3.34 11.20 5.41
N ILE A 69 -4.13 10.43 4.65
CA ILE A 69 -3.74 9.89 3.34
C ILE A 69 -4.83 10.28 2.35
N ASP A 70 -4.44 10.95 1.26
CA ASP A 70 -5.33 11.20 0.14
C ASP A 70 -5.66 9.87 -0.56
N PRO A 71 -6.94 9.46 -0.64
CA PRO A 71 -7.32 8.23 -1.35
C PRO A 71 -6.83 8.19 -2.80
N ALA A 72 -6.74 9.33 -3.49
CA ALA A 72 -6.26 9.39 -4.87
C ALA A 72 -4.79 8.97 -4.99
N SER A 73 -3.99 9.19 -3.93
CA SER A 73 -2.58 8.80 -3.87
C SER A 73 -2.34 7.29 -3.73
N LEU A 74 -3.38 6.50 -3.43
CA LEU A 74 -3.29 5.04 -3.30
C LEU A 74 -3.47 4.29 -4.64
N HIS A 75 -3.91 5.02 -5.66
CA HIS A 75 -4.05 4.55 -7.03
C HIS A 75 -2.77 4.81 -7.83
N PRO A 76 -2.53 4.07 -8.94
CA PRO A 76 -1.43 4.42 -9.83
C PRO A 76 -1.64 5.84 -10.37
N ALA A 77 -0.55 6.60 -10.45
CA ALA A 77 -0.54 7.84 -11.21
C ALA A 77 -0.88 7.49 -12.68
N ARG A 78 -2.02 7.98 -13.16
CA ARG A 78 -2.44 7.88 -14.55
C ARG A 78 -1.50 8.66 -15.46
#